data_AF-A0AAN9CF87-F1
#
_entry.id   AF-A0AAN9CF87-F1
#
_cell.length_a   1.000
_cell.length_b   1.000
_cell.length_c   1.000
_cell.angle_alpha   90.00
_cell.angle_beta   90.00
_cell.angle_gamma   90.00
#
_symmetry.space_group_name_H-M   'P 1'
#
loop_
_entity.id
_entity.type
_entity.pdbx_description
1 polymer ?
#
loop_
_entity_poly.entity_id
_entity_poly.type
_entity_poly.pdbx_seq_one_letter_code
_entity_poly.pdbx_strand_id
1 'polypeptide(L)'
;MREYEDSLHGLEGEFMDHFPPPPPRHHPLARERMNIQKSSVCSRAYFVVVMAFFHIYIINIIALLLYVHYNTGSGEQDVLLEKSVPGPMPEHQTPSPNLRPELSFQLPRLEGIRVGHVQRVSLVPDRTHNMRTLSLKPLLFEIPGFLSVEESSVVMQLAHLKGLTHSALVTAPDSQEEQLTQDELFSLLDLNQDGLLQREEILSLAHSTDGSWLSSYNLRKIHTGLETNPSGVLSLQEFKRVSGGVLQYSGAGQGLDGNAKVRQRSTHTRLYLGEGTHHLLKSIRNRVTRVTRLPSSLVDLSEPMEVVRYDQGGHSHAHHDSSPPNPDSSCAHTHLAANHSNQVACRYLTVLLYLNTADGGGETSFPVADNRTYEEEVLGDLSQQYCDKGNLKVKPVAGTALLWYNHLSDGNGWVGELDEFSLHGDCSVTRGLKWTGSVWVNVDPDQQRQERYQRLVSWHPEEQGKRPEHGDLHQDL
;
A
#
# COMPACT_ATOMS: atom_id res chain seq x y z
N MET A 1 -27.83 -15.83 64.37
CA MET A 1 -26.50 -16.44 64.62
C MET A 1 -25.62 -15.88 63.53
N ARG A 2 -24.95 -14.74 63.76
CA ARG A 2 -23.83 -14.55 64.71
C ARG A 2 -22.69 -15.51 64.38
N GLU A 3 -21.49 -14.95 64.31
CA GLU A 3 -20.21 -15.53 63.89
C GLU A 3 -20.09 -15.50 62.36
N TYR A 4 -19.72 -14.35 61.77
CA TYR A 4 -18.32 -13.96 61.57
C TYR A 4 -18.15 -12.42 61.57
N GLU A 5 -18.79 -11.76 62.54
CA GLU A 5 -18.71 -10.31 62.77
C GLU A 5 -17.89 -9.99 64.04
N ASP A 6 -16.87 -10.81 64.33
CA ASP A 6 -16.08 -10.76 65.57
C ASP A 6 -14.61 -11.16 65.34
N SER A 7 -13.90 -10.42 64.49
CA SER A 7 -12.43 -10.42 64.45
C SER A 7 -11.86 -9.10 63.92
N LEU A 8 -12.51 -8.00 64.31
CA LEU A 8 -11.97 -6.65 64.19
C LEU A 8 -11.82 -6.10 65.61
N HIS A 9 -10.80 -6.54 66.35
CA HIS A 9 -10.18 -5.83 67.47
C HIS A 9 -9.07 -6.69 68.09
N GLY A 10 -7.82 -6.33 67.80
CA GLY A 10 -6.66 -6.93 68.45
C GLY A 10 -5.40 -6.73 67.61
N LEU A 11 -4.50 -5.90 68.11
CA LEU A 11 -3.18 -5.54 67.57
C LEU A 11 -3.14 -4.25 66.73
N GLU A 12 -3.68 -3.17 67.32
CA GLU A 12 -2.91 -1.92 67.39
C GLU A 12 -1.63 -2.19 68.19
N GLY A 13 -0.47 -1.84 67.62
CA GLY A 13 0.79 -1.86 68.35
C GLY A 13 2.00 -2.08 67.45
N GLU A 14 2.76 -1.00 67.23
CA GLU A 14 4.14 -0.98 66.75
C GLU A 14 4.37 -1.19 65.24
N PHE A 15 4.28 -0.11 64.46
CA PHE A 15 5.25 0.23 63.41
C PHE A 15 5.07 1.71 63.02
N MET A 16 5.47 2.62 63.92
CA MET A 16 5.84 3.99 63.56
C MET A 16 7.36 4.06 63.55
N ASP A 17 7.96 4.30 62.38
CA ASP A 17 8.79 5.48 62.11
C ASP A 17 9.56 5.30 60.80
N HIS A 18 9.72 6.41 60.07
CA HIS A 18 10.50 6.63 58.84
C HIS A 18 9.73 6.64 57.50
N PHE A 19 8.85 7.63 57.34
CA PHE A 19 8.60 8.25 56.03
C PHE A 19 8.90 9.77 56.11
N PRO A 20 9.67 10.34 55.16
CA PRO A 20 10.05 11.75 55.19
C PRO A 20 8.86 12.67 54.85
N PRO A 21 8.84 13.91 55.36
CA PRO A 21 7.68 14.80 55.26
C PRO A 21 7.45 15.32 53.83
N PRO A 22 6.19 15.60 53.45
CA PRO A 22 5.87 16.21 52.17
C PRO A 22 6.34 17.67 52.11
N PRO A 23 6.73 18.18 50.93
CA PRO A 23 7.22 19.55 50.78
C PRO A 23 6.10 20.59 51.02
N PRO A 24 6.46 21.81 51.45
CA PRO A 24 5.49 22.82 51.83
C PRO A 24 4.65 23.32 50.64
N ARG A 25 3.36 23.55 50.90
CA ARG A 25 2.41 24.16 49.96
C ARG A 25 2.84 25.61 49.69
N HIS A 26 3.26 25.89 48.46
CA HIS A 26 3.46 27.26 47.99
C HIS A 26 2.10 27.93 47.72
N HIS A 27 1.85 29.05 48.41
CA HIS A 27 0.83 30.03 48.02
C HIS A 27 1.13 30.55 46.61
N PRO A 28 0.10 30.86 45.78
CA PRO A 28 0.32 31.42 44.46
C PRO A 28 0.85 32.85 44.62
N LEU A 29 2.16 33.01 44.39
CA LEU A 29 2.79 34.32 44.23
C LEU A 29 2.14 35.03 43.04
N ALA A 30 1.79 36.29 43.27
CA ALA A 30 1.28 37.21 42.28
C ALA A 30 2.16 37.17 41.02
N ARG A 31 1.53 36.90 39.88
CA ARG A 31 2.15 36.93 38.57
C ARG A 31 2.59 38.37 38.30
N GLU A 32 3.86 38.67 38.56
CA GLU A 32 4.51 39.88 38.07
C GLU A 32 4.29 39.93 36.56
N ARG A 33 3.54 40.95 36.11
CA ARG A 33 3.39 41.24 34.69
C ARG A 33 4.77 41.64 34.17
N MET A 34 5.46 40.70 33.53
CA MET A 34 6.50 41.05 32.57
C MET A 34 5.83 41.86 31.46
N ASN A 35 6.02 43.17 31.52
CA ASN A 35 5.65 44.08 30.46
C ASN A 35 6.64 43.87 29.31
N ILE A 36 6.41 42.83 28.50
CA ILE A 36 7.06 42.70 27.21
C ILE A 36 6.54 43.88 26.38
N GLN A 37 7.35 44.93 26.27
CA GLN A 37 7.17 45.92 25.23
C GLN A 37 7.21 45.16 23.90
N LYS A 38 6.04 44.93 23.31
CA LYS A 38 5.93 44.59 21.90
C LYS A 38 6.58 45.72 21.13
N SER A 39 7.79 45.51 20.64
CA SER A 39 8.36 46.31 19.57
C SER A 39 7.52 46.05 18.32
N SER A 40 6.42 46.77 18.17
CA SER A 40 5.69 46.90 16.92
C SER A 40 6.54 47.73 15.96
N VAL A 41 7.59 47.13 15.43
CA VAL A 41 8.34 47.66 14.28
C VAL A 41 8.08 46.70 13.11
N CYS A 42 6.79 46.51 12.78
CA CYS A 42 6.42 46.04 11.45
C CYS A 42 6.50 47.29 10.56
N SER A 43 7.67 47.50 9.95
CA SER A 43 7.91 48.66 9.09
C SER A 43 6.94 48.60 7.92
N ARG A 44 5.91 49.44 7.97
CA ARG A 44 4.92 49.66 6.91
C ARG A 44 5.57 49.91 5.55
N ALA A 45 6.82 50.42 5.54
CA ALA A 45 7.63 50.57 4.34
C ALA A 45 8.06 49.24 3.71
N TYR A 46 8.42 48.23 4.51
CA TYR A 46 8.82 46.91 4.00
C TYR A 46 7.65 46.20 3.30
N PHE A 47 6.45 46.27 3.88
CA PHE A 47 5.25 45.68 3.27
C PHE A 47 4.89 46.34 1.93
N VAL A 48 5.02 47.67 1.84
CA VAL A 48 4.78 48.41 0.58
C VAL A 48 5.79 48.00 -0.50
N VAL A 49 7.06 47.82 -0.13
CA VAL A 49 8.10 47.37 -1.07
C VAL A 49 7.82 45.95 -1.59
N VAL A 50 7.48 45.00 -0.70
CA VAL A 50 7.13 43.63 -1.10
C VAL A 50 5.88 43.60 -2.00
N MET A 51 4.86 44.40 -1.67
CA MET A 51 3.69 44.53 -2.53
C MET A 51 4.03 45.11 -3.90
N ALA A 52 4.91 46.11 -3.99
CA ALA A 52 5.33 46.65 -5.28
C ALA A 52 6.02 45.58 -6.15
N PHE A 53 6.95 44.79 -5.58
CA PHE A 53 7.58 43.69 -6.29
C PHE A 53 6.59 42.62 -6.74
N PHE A 54 5.61 42.29 -5.91
CA PHE A 54 4.55 41.34 -6.25
C PHE A 54 3.70 41.82 -7.44
N HIS A 55 3.33 43.11 -7.48
CA HIS A 55 2.57 43.67 -8.61
C HIS A 55 3.41 43.74 -9.89
N ILE A 56 4.70 44.10 -9.80
CA ILE A 56 5.61 44.08 -10.96
C ILE A 56 5.75 42.66 -11.52
N TYR A 57 5.87 41.66 -10.65
CA TYR A 57 5.96 40.25 -11.06
C TYR A 57 4.69 39.79 -11.81
N ILE A 58 3.50 40.11 -11.29
CA ILE A 58 2.23 39.79 -11.95
C ILE A 58 2.13 40.48 -13.32
N ILE A 59 2.48 41.76 -13.42
CA ILE A 59 2.44 42.50 -14.68
C ILE A 59 3.37 41.85 -15.71
N ASN A 60 4.57 41.43 -15.31
CA ASN A 60 5.51 40.74 -16.19
C ASN A 60 4.96 39.38 -16.68
N ILE A 61 4.30 38.61 -15.81
CA ILE A 61 3.64 37.36 -16.24
C ILE A 61 2.51 37.63 -17.24
N ILE A 62 1.67 38.64 -16.99
CA ILE A 62 0.59 39.01 -17.91
C ILE A 62 1.16 39.46 -19.26
N ALA A 63 2.23 40.27 -19.27
CA ALA A 63 2.90 40.69 -20.50
C ALA A 63 3.47 39.50 -21.28
N LEU A 64 4.06 38.51 -20.59
CA LEU A 64 4.56 37.29 -21.23
C LEU A 64 3.43 36.47 -21.85
N LEU A 65 2.31 36.30 -21.13
CA LEU A 65 1.13 35.59 -21.64
C LEU A 65 0.50 36.30 -22.85
N LEU A 66 0.43 37.63 -22.82
CA LEU A 66 -0.04 38.42 -23.97
C LEU A 66 0.94 38.33 -25.15
N TYR A 67 2.25 38.32 -24.92
CA TYR A 67 3.26 38.13 -25.96
C TYR A 67 3.14 36.76 -26.61
N VAL A 68 2.97 35.69 -25.81
CA VAL A 68 2.72 34.35 -26.34
C VAL A 68 1.40 34.33 -27.10
N HIS A 69 0.33 34.91 -26.57
CA HIS A 69 -0.97 34.93 -27.24
C HIS A 69 -0.91 35.69 -28.58
N TYR A 70 -0.23 36.83 -28.64
CA TYR A 70 -0.09 37.63 -29.85
C TYR A 70 0.76 36.93 -30.91
N ASN A 71 1.83 36.23 -30.51
CA ASN A 71 2.67 35.48 -31.46
C ASN A 71 2.09 34.12 -31.85
N THR A 72 1.13 33.59 -31.09
CA THR A 72 0.43 32.32 -31.41
C THR A 72 -0.92 32.59 -32.09
N GLY A 73 -1.39 33.83 -32.11
CA GLY A 73 -2.71 34.25 -32.60
C GLY A 73 -2.66 35.03 -33.91
N SER A 74 -2.18 34.41 -34.98
CA SER A 74 -2.46 34.85 -36.35
C SER A 74 -2.50 33.63 -37.26
N GLY A 75 -3.61 32.90 -37.25
CA GLY A 75 -3.73 31.65 -37.99
C GLY A 75 -5.15 31.10 -38.09
N GLU A 76 -6.11 31.95 -38.46
CA GLU A 76 -7.44 31.61 -39.02
C GLU A 76 -8.00 32.94 -39.55
N GLN A 77 -8.43 33.15 -40.78
CA GLN A 77 -9.05 32.28 -41.77
C GLN A 77 -9.14 33.09 -43.08
N ASP A 78 -8.80 32.53 -44.24
CA ASP A 78 -9.32 33.04 -45.52
C ASP A 78 -9.32 31.94 -46.60
N VAL A 79 -10.52 31.74 -47.16
CA VAL A 79 -10.86 30.81 -48.23
C VAL A 79 -10.63 31.52 -49.56
N LEU A 80 -9.86 30.93 -50.49
CA LEU A 80 -9.96 31.25 -51.92
C LEU A 80 -9.47 30.10 -52.82
N LEU A 81 -10.27 29.88 -53.86
CA LEU A 81 -10.21 28.87 -54.92
C LEU A 81 -9.20 29.21 -56.05
N GLU A 82 -8.82 28.16 -56.79
CA GLU A 82 -8.11 28.13 -58.11
C GLU A 82 -6.60 28.44 -58.08
N LYS A 83 -5.70 27.79 -58.85
CA LYS A 83 -5.81 27.07 -60.14
C LYS A 83 -4.56 26.19 -60.38
N SER A 84 -4.76 25.10 -61.11
CA SER A 84 -3.81 24.08 -61.60
C SER A 84 -2.96 24.52 -62.80
N VAL A 85 -1.67 24.14 -62.88
CA VAL A 85 -0.90 23.79 -64.12
C VAL A 85 0.29 22.85 -63.76
N PRO A 86 0.74 21.87 -64.61
CA PRO A 86 1.51 20.69 -64.20
C PRO A 86 2.99 20.57 -64.65
N GLY A 87 3.76 19.74 -63.91
CA GLY A 87 4.91 18.93 -64.37
C GLY A 87 6.32 19.41 -63.96
N PRO A 88 7.37 18.55 -63.90
CA PRO A 88 7.44 17.10 -64.12
C PRO A 88 8.06 16.26 -62.95
N MET A 89 7.76 14.96 -62.94
CA MET A 89 8.47 13.87 -62.21
C MET A 89 9.92 13.68 -62.74
N PRO A 90 10.86 12.97 -62.07
CA PRO A 90 10.65 11.82 -61.17
C PRO A 90 11.56 11.72 -59.93
N GLU A 91 11.20 10.88 -58.96
CA GLU A 91 12.03 9.73 -58.52
C GLU A 91 11.36 8.95 -57.37
N HIS A 92 11.44 7.62 -57.48
CA HIS A 92 10.95 6.64 -56.52
C HIS A 92 11.56 6.83 -55.13
N GLN A 93 10.73 7.15 -54.14
CA GLN A 93 11.02 6.81 -52.75
C GLN A 93 9.82 6.06 -52.16
N THR A 94 10.09 4.84 -51.76
CA THR A 94 9.21 3.92 -51.05
C THR A 94 8.51 4.60 -49.87
N PRO A 95 7.20 4.42 -49.67
CA PRO A 95 6.53 4.98 -48.50
C PRO A 95 7.04 4.23 -47.27
N SER A 96 7.83 4.92 -46.45
CA SER A 96 8.03 4.53 -45.05
C SER A 96 6.65 4.40 -44.41
N PRO A 97 6.37 3.33 -43.65
CA PRO A 97 5.09 3.21 -42.99
C PRO A 97 4.98 4.40 -42.04
N ASN A 98 3.92 5.20 -42.23
CA ASN A 98 3.51 6.24 -41.32
C ASN A 98 3.53 5.68 -39.89
N LEU A 99 4.58 6.02 -39.13
CA LEU A 99 4.55 6.01 -37.68
C LEU A 99 3.43 6.97 -37.28
N ARG A 100 2.24 6.42 -37.12
CA ARG A 100 1.25 7.00 -36.24
C ARG A 100 1.98 7.21 -34.91
N PRO A 101 1.89 8.38 -34.26
CA PRO A 101 2.31 8.46 -32.88
C PRO A 101 1.49 7.39 -32.15
N GLU A 102 2.13 6.31 -31.71
CA GLU A 102 1.48 5.39 -30.79
C GLU A 102 1.12 6.23 -29.57
N LEU A 103 -0.17 6.53 -29.42
CA LEU A 103 -0.70 7.10 -28.20
C LEU A 103 -0.39 6.09 -27.11
N SER A 104 0.68 6.33 -26.35
CA SER A 104 1.03 5.54 -25.19
C SER A 104 -0.19 5.50 -24.27
N PHE A 105 -0.67 4.28 -24.00
CA PHE A 105 -1.83 4.09 -23.15
C PHE A 105 -1.49 4.55 -21.73
N GLN A 106 -2.27 5.48 -21.18
CA GLN A 106 -2.12 5.97 -19.80
C GLN A 106 -3.10 5.27 -18.89
N LEU A 107 -2.64 4.86 -17.71
CA LEU A 107 -3.48 4.25 -16.67
C LEU A 107 -4.43 5.29 -16.08
N PRO A 108 -5.76 5.09 -16.20
CA PRO A 108 -6.72 5.94 -15.51
C PRO A 108 -6.47 5.90 -14.00
N ARG A 109 -6.43 7.08 -13.39
CA ARG A 109 -6.30 7.24 -11.93
C ARG A 109 -7.42 8.14 -11.45
N LEU A 110 -8.13 7.71 -10.40
CA LEU A 110 -9.20 8.50 -9.80
C LEU A 110 -8.65 9.74 -9.11
N GLU A 111 -9.43 10.83 -9.08
CA GLU A 111 -9.02 12.05 -8.39
C GLU A 111 -9.57 12.08 -6.96
N GLY A 112 -8.68 12.28 -5.99
CA GLY A 112 -9.05 12.37 -4.57
C GLY A 112 -9.73 13.69 -4.17
N ILE A 113 -9.57 14.76 -4.95
CA ILE A 113 -10.04 16.14 -4.73
C ILE A 113 -9.71 16.70 -3.32
N ARG A 114 -10.41 16.23 -2.28
CA ARG A 114 -10.11 16.49 -0.86
C ARG A 114 -10.74 15.42 0.03
N VAL A 115 -10.19 15.22 1.22
CA VAL A 115 -10.78 14.35 2.25
C VAL A 115 -12.24 14.73 2.50
N GLY A 116 -13.12 13.73 2.51
CA GLY A 116 -14.57 13.90 2.68
C GLY A 116 -15.33 14.30 1.42
N HIS A 117 -14.66 14.55 0.29
CA HIS A 117 -15.35 14.79 -0.97
C HIS A 117 -16.10 13.53 -1.43
N VAL A 118 -17.32 13.69 -1.95
CA VAL A 118 -18.18 12.60 -2.41
C VAL A 118 -18.47 12.76 -3.89
N GLN A 119 -18.17 11.70 -4.66
CA GLN A 119 -18.42 11.59 -6.08
C GLN A 119 -19.47 10.52 -6.34
N ARG A 120 -20.30 10.71 -7.37
CA ARG A 120 -21.32 9.73 -7.77
C ARG A 120 -20.75 8.80 -8.82
N VAL A 121 -20.84 7.49 -8.59
CA VAL A 121 -20.36 6.45 -9.52
C VAL A 121 -21.47 5.45 -9.84
N SER A 122 -21.55 5.00 -11.09
CA SER A 122 -22.53 4.00 -11.54
C SER A 122 -21.82 2.66 -11.76
N LEU A 123 -22.02 1.73 -10.83
CA LEU A 123 -21.32 0.44 -10.81
C LEU A 123 -22.17 -0.71 -11.31
N VAL A 124 -23.49 -0.64 -11.07
CA VAL A 124 -24.49 -1.56 -11.62
C VAL A 124 -25.56 -0.75 -12.36
N PRO A 125 -26.27 -1.35 -13.31
CA PRO A 125 -27.41 -0.69 -13.96
C PRO A 125 -28.40 -0.16 -12.91
N ASP A 126 -28.96 1.02 -13.18
CA ASP A 126 -30.04 1.63 -12.40
C ASP A 126 -29.74 1.96 -10.94
N ARG A 127 -28.46 1.90 -10.52
CA ARG A 127 -28.05 2.30 -9.16
C ARG A 127 -26.80 3.18 -9.16
N THR A 128 -26.93 4.36 -8.55
CA THR A 128 -25.77 5.20 -8.26
C THR A 128 -25.24 4.92 -6.87
N HIS A 129 -23.91 4.92 -6.73
CA HIS A 129 -23.21 4.78 -5.46
C HIS A 129 -22.47 6.08 -5.16
N ASN A 130 -22.25 6.33 -3.88
CA ASN A 130 -21.43 7.44 -3.41
C ASN A 130 -20.03 6.89 -3.12
N MET A 131 -19.03 7.48 -3.76
CA MET A 131 -17.61 7.22 -3.50
C MET A 131 -17.04 8.41 -2.75
N ARG A 132 -16.57 8.19 -1.52
CA ARG A 132 -16.04 9.22 -0.64
C ARG A 132 -14.52 9.10 -0.55
N THR A 133 -13.81 10.21 -0.71
CA THR A 133 -12.37 10.26 -0.42
C THR A 133 -12.14 10.21 1.10
N LEU A 134 -11.38 9.23 1.58
CA LEU A 134 -11.00 9.12 2.99
C LEU A 134 -9.62 9.69 3.29
N SER A 135 -8.69 9.57 2.35
CA SER A 135 -7.31 10.06 2.46
C SER A 135 -6.78 10.46 1.08
N LEU A 136 -5.82 11.38 1.05
CA LEU A 136 -5.06 11.71 -0.16
C LEU A 136 -3.70 11.02 -0.18
N LYS A 137 -3.18 10.61 0.98
CA LYS A 137 -1.96 9.82 1.15
C LYS A 137 -2.21 8.67 2.14
N PRO A 138 -2.46 7.43 1.70
CA PRO A 138 -2.54 7.04 0.31
C PRO A 138 -3.84 7.58 -0.29
N LEU A 139 -3.91 7.61 -1.61
CA LEU A 139 -5.16 7.96 -2.28
C LEU A 139 -6.19 6.84 -2.05
N LEU A 140 -7.11 7.07 -1.11
CA LEU A 140 -8.04 6.07 -0.57
C LEU A 140 -9.49 6.55 -0.64
N PHE A 141 -10.37 5.66 -1.09
CA PHE A 141 -11.80 5.89 -1.24
C PHE A 141 -12.62 4.83 -0.50
N GLU A 142 -13.81 5.24 -0.05
CA GLU A 142 -14.85 4.38 0.52
C GLU A 142 -16.08 4.40 -0.38
N ILE A 143 -16.65 3.21 -0.65
CA ILE A 143 -17.83 3.03 -1.49
C ILE A 143 -18.83 2.15 -0.75
N PRO A 144 -19.76 2.74 0.03
CA PRO A 144 -20.79 1.99 0.73
C PRO A 144 -21.76 1.32 -0.24
N GLY A 145 -22.17 0.08 0.08
CA GLY A 145 -23.11 -0.69 -0.73
C GLY A 145 -22.58 -1.10 -2.10
N PHE A 146 -21.25 -1.21 -2.25
CA PHE A 146 -20.59 -1.78 -3.41
C PHE A 146 -21.06 -3.22 -3.67
N LEU A 147 -21.31 -3.99 -2.60
CA LEU A 147 -22.06 -5.24 -2.60
C LEU A 147 -23.34 -5.08 -1.78
N SER A 148 -24.38 -5.86 -2.12
CA SER A 148 -25.49 -6.09 -1.20
C SER A 148 -25.09 -7.07 -0.09
N VAL A 149 -25.84 -7.11 1.01
CA VAL A 149 -25.57 -8.04 2.12
C VAL A 149 -25.73 -9.49 1.66
N GLU A 150 -26.69 -9.75 0.78
CA GLU A 150 -26.93 -11.07 0.16
C GLU A 150 -25.75 -11.47 -0.73
N GLU A 151 -25.24 -10.55 -1.55
CA GLU A 151 -24.06 -10.76 -2.37
C GLU A 151 -22.84 -11.10 -1.51
N SER A 152 -22.61 -10.33 -0.43
CA SER A 152 -21.52 -10.62 0.51
C SER A 152 -21.66 -12.00 1.16
N SER A 153 -22.88 -12.41 1.52
CA SER A 153 -23.15 -13.75 2.06
C SER A 153 -22.81 -14.86 1.06
N VAL A 154 -23.13 -14.69 -0.23
CA VAL A 154 -22.78 -15.66 -1.27
C VAL A 154 -21.26 -15.78 -1.42
N VAL A 155 -20.51 -14.68 -1.38
CA VAL A 155 -19.03 -14.72 -1.44
C VAL A 155 -18.47 -15.52 -0.25
N MET A 156 -18.96 -15.28 0.97
CA MET A 156 -18.54 -16.03 2.15
C MET A 156 -18.86 -17.53 2.04
N GLN A 157 -20.02 -17.89 1.50
CA GLN A 157 -20.40 -19.29 1.27
C GLN A 157 -19.51 -19.97 0.24
N LEU A 158 -19.21 -19.31 -0.88
CA LEU A 158 -18.29 -19.84 -1.90
C LEU A 158 -16.88 -20.07 -1.34
N ALA A 159 -16.39 -19.13 -0.53
CA ALA A 159 -15.11 -19.28 0.16
C ALA A 159 -15.12 -20.45 1.16
N HIS A 160 -16.20 -20.59 1.93
CA HIS A 160 -16.34 -21.70 2.86
C HIS A 160 -16.38 -23.06 2.16
N LEU A 161 -17.14 -23.18 1.05
CA LEU A 161 -17.24 -24.40 0.24
C LEU A 161 -15.92 -24.78 -0.43
N LYS A 162 -15.12 -23.79 -0.83
CA LYS A 162 -13.78 -24.05 -1.39
C LYS A 162 -12.80 -24.59 -0.33
N GLY A 163 -13.04 -24.29 0.94
CA GLY A 163 -12.13 -24.57 2.04
C GLY A 163 -11.18 -23.40 2.30
N LEU A 164 -11.00 -23.10 3.58
CA LEU A 164 -10.09 -22.07 4.07
C LEU A 164 -8.83 -22.73 4.63
N THR A 165 -7.67 -22.12 4.38
CA THR A 165 -6.39 -22.49 4.97
C THR A 165 -5.97 -21.45 5.99
N HIS A 166 -5.26 -21.86 7.04
CA HIS A 166 -4.66 -20.90 7.97
C HIS A 166 -3.62 -20.05 7.23
N SER A 167 -3.64 -18.73 7.43
CA SER A 167 -2.46 -17.92 7.11
C SER A 167 -1.30 -18.47 7.94
N ALA A 168 -0.12 -18.55 7.32
CA ALA A 168 1.03 -19.28 7.85
C ALA A 168 1.25 -18.96 9.33
N LEU A 169 0.81 -19.88 10.20
CA LEU A 169 1.32 -19.97 11.56
C LEU A 169 2.75 -20.40 11.39
N VAL A 170 3.70 -19.69 12.00
CA VAL A 170 5.06 -20.20 12.17
C VAL A 170 4.93 -21.43 13.08
N THR A 171 4.63 -22.58 12.48
CA THR A 171 4.54 -23.88 13.13
C THR A 171 5.53 -24.79 12.45
N ALA A 172 6.63 -25.00 13.17
CA ALA A 172 7.60 -26.09 13.12
C ALA A 172 8.25 -26.45 11.76
N PRO A 173 9.59 -26.55 11.74
CA PRO A 173 10.38 -26.73 10.52
C PRO A 173 10.33 -28.20 10.06
N ASP A 174 9.49 -28.49 9.07
CA ASP A 174 9.67 -29.71 8.26
C ASP A 174 10.32 -29.39 6.89
N SER A 175 10.64 -28.12 6.63
CA SER A 175 11.79 -27.77 5.80
C SER A 175 12.99 -27.71 6.74
N GLN A 176 14.04 -28.45 6.43
CA GLN A 176 15.37 -28.26 7.01
C GLN A 176 15.87 -26.84 6.67
N GLU A 177 15.36 -25.83 7.37
CA GLU A 177 16.02 -24.55 7.48
C GLU A 177 17.16 -24.77 8.46
N GLU A 178 18.36 -24.99 7.92
CA GLU A 178 19.59 -24.99 8.70
C GLU A 178 19.63 -23.68 9.51
N GLN A 179 19.45 -23.78 10.82
CA GLN A 179 19.60 -22.65 11.73
C GLN A 179 21.06 -22.19 11.65
N LEU A 180 21.31 -21.16 10.84
CA LEU A 180 22.64 -20.60 10.64
C LEU A 180 23.21 -20.15 11.99
N THR A 181 24.36 -20.69 12.33
CA THR A 181 25.15 -20.29 13.50
C THR A 181 25.57 -18.82 13.38
N GLN A 182 25.95 -18.20 14.50
CA GLN A 182 26.47 -16.83 14.49
C GLN A 182 27.68 -16.66 13.56
N ASP A 183 28.44 -17.72 13.35
CA ASP A 183 29.59 -17.76 12.45
C ASP A 183 29.15 -17.78 10.98
N GLU A 184 28.19 -18.63 10.62
CA GLU A 184 27.63 -18.70 9.26
C GLU A 184 26.91 -17.40 8.88
N LEU A 185 26.17 -16.81 9.83
CA LEU A 185 25.52 -15.51 9.62
C LEU A 185 26.53 -14.38 9.41
N PHE A 186 27.64 -14.39 10.15
CA PHE A 186 28.72 -13.42 9.94
C PHE A 186 29.36 -13.60 8.56
N SER A 187 29.64 -14.84 8.15
CA SER A 187 30.20 -15.14 6.83
C SER A 187 29.27 -14.79 5.67
N LEU A 188 27.96 -14.79 5.87
CA LEU A 188 26.97 -14.34 4.88
C LEU A 188 26.88 -12.81 4.79
N LEU A 189 27.06 -12.12 5.91
CA LEU A 189 27.06 -10.66 5.98
C LEU A 189 28.38 -10.07 5.45
N ASP A 190 29.50 -10.79 5.59
CA ASP A 190 30.84 -10.38 5.18
C ASP A 190 31.03 -10.62 3.67
N LEU A 191 30.41 -9.74 2.87
CA LEU A 191 30.33 -9.88 1.41
C LEU A 191 31.71 -9.85 0.74
N ASN A 192 32.63 -9.06 1.30
CA ASN A 192 33.99 -8.94 0.78
C ASN A 192 34.98 -9.94 1.43
N GLN A 193 34.52 -10.71 2.43
CA GLN A 193 35.27 -11.75 3.15
C GLN A 193 36.55 -11.24 3.83
N ASP A 194 36.55 -9.99 4.29
CA ASP A 194 37.69 -9.37 4.96
C ASP A 194 37.71 -9.61 6.48
N GLY A 195 36.69 -10.28 7.02
CA GLY A 195 36.56 -10.61 8.43
C GLY A 195 36.05 -9.44 9.28
N LEU A 196 35.55 -8.36 8.66
CA LEU A 196 35.05 -7.15 9.30
C LEU A 196 33.73 -6.72 8.65
N LEU A 197 32.64 -6.73 9.41
CA LEU A 197 31.35 -6.25 8.90
C LEU A 197 31.29 -4.74 8.87
N GLN A 198 31.06 -4.20 7.67
CA GLN A 198 30.87 -2.77 7.43
C GLN A 198 29.39 -2.41 7.31
N ARG A 199 29.11 -1.09 7.36
CA ARG A 199 27.74 -0.56 7.34
C ARG A 199 27.00 -0.98 6.08
N GLU A 200 27.67 -0.87 4.94
CA GLU A 200 27.15 -1.16 3.61
C GLU A 200 26.81 -2.65 3.47
N GLU A 201 27.62 -3.52 4.07
CA GLU A 201 27.41 -4.97 4.08
C GLU A 201 26.22 -5.38 4.95
N ILE A 202 26.04 -4.74 6.11
CA ILE A 202 24.86 -4.97 6.98
C ILE A 202 23.57 -4.45 6.33
N LEU A 203 23.63 -3.34 5.59
CA LEU A 203 22.47 -2.75 4.90
C LEU A 203 22.09 -3.52 3.63
N SER A 204 23.03 -4.19 2.97
CA SER A 204 22.76 -4.99 1.77
C SER A 204 21.69 -6.07 1.98
N LEU A 205 21.61 -6.63 3.19
CA LEU A 205 20.67 -7.70 3.58
C LEU A 205 19.32 -7.19 4.13
N ALA A 206 19.19 -5.89 4.41
CA ALA A 206 17.88 -5.29 4.76
C ALA A 206 16.87 -5.34 3.60
N HIS A 207 17.35 -5.63 2.38
CA HIS A 207 16.57 -5.69 1.15
C HIS A 207 16.14 -7.12 0.74
N SER A 208 16.41 -8.16 1.55
CA SER A 208 15.97 -9.54 1.28
C SER A 208 14.46 -9.73 1.52
N THR A 209 13.75 -10.24 0.51
CA THR A 209 12.27 -10.20 0.40
C THR A 209 11.53 -11.43 0.92
N ASP A 210 12.21 -12.42 1.52
CA ASP A 210 11.59 -13.71 1.86
C ASP A 210 11.15 -13.85 3.33
N GLY A 211 11.41 -12.85 4.18
CA GLY A 211 10.91 -12.82 5.55
C GLY A 211 11.41 -13.95 6.46
N SER A 212 12.39 -14.74 6.01
CA SER A 212 12.97 -15.89 6.71
C SER A 212 14.28 -15.54 7.42
N TRP A 213 14.99 -14.48 7.03
CA TRP A 213 16.30 -14.17 7.62
C TRP A 213 16.40 -12.76 8.18
N LEU A 214 16.48 -12.72 9.53
CA LEU A 214 16.60 -11.55 10.42
C LEU A 214 15.48 -10.51 10.26
N SER A 215 14.61 -10.42 11.28
CA SER A 215 13.66 -9.30 11.38
C SER A 215 14.38 -7.94 11.27
N SER A 216 13.71 -6.93 10.73
CA SER A 216 14.23 -5.55 10.66
C SER A 216 14.72 -5.02 12.02
N TYR A 217 14.16 -5.54 13.11
CA TYR A 217 14.62 -5.30 14.49
C TYR A 217 16.01 -5.90 14.79
N ASN A 218 16.30 -7.11 14.29
CA ASN A 218 17.58 -7.79 14.49
C ASN A 218 18.70 -7.08 13.72
N LEU A 219 18.43 -6.70 12.47
CA LEU A 219 19.37 -5.90 11.65
C LEU A 219 19.59 -4.51 12.25
N ARG A 220 18.54 -3.87 12.79
CA ARG A 220 18.66 -2.57 13.48
C ARG A 220 19.53 -2.66 14.72
N LYS A 221 19.41 -3.71 15.53
CA LYS A 221 20.26 -3.88 16.73
C LYS A 221 21.73 -4.17 16.38
N ILE A 222 21.98 -4.89 15.28
CA ILE A 222 23.33 -5.09 14.74
C ILE A 222 23.90 -3.76 14.20
N HIS A 223 23.09 -2.99 13.46
CA HIS A 223 23.46 -1.68 12.94
C HIS A 223 23.70 -0.64 14.05
N THR A 224 22.86 -0.60 15.09
CA THR A 224 23.10 0.25 16.26
C THR A 224 24.38 -0.19 16.99
N GLY A 225 24.62 -1.49 17.12
CA GLY A 225 25.88 -2.02 17.65
C GLY A 225 27.10 -1.56 16.86
N LEU A 226 27.00 -1.53 15.52
CA LEU A 226 28.02 -0.99 14.62
C LEU A 226 28.23 0.52 14.82
N GLU A 227 27.15 1.32 14.85
CA GLU A 227 27.24 2.78 15.03
C GLU A 227 27.80 3.20 16.39
N THR A 228 27.60 2.36 17.42
CA THR A 228 28.21 2.55 18.73
C THR A 228 29.65 2.03 18.83
N ASN A 229 30.14 1.29 17.82
CA ASN A 229 31.53 0.83 17.78
C ASN A 229 32.44 2.00 17.34
N PRO A 230 33.44 2.40 18.15
CA PRO A 230 34.36 3.49 17.80
C PRO A 230 35.16 3.24 16.52
N SER A 231 35.25 1.99 16.06
CA SER A 231 35.99 1.59 14.86
C SER A 231 35.16 1.70 13.57
N GLY A 232 33.84 1.88 13.67
CA GLY A 232 32.93 1.93 12.51
C GLY A 232 32.77 0.62 11.75
N VAL A 233 33.35 -0.48 12.25
CA VAL A 233 33.29 -1.85 11.70
C VAL A 233 33.09 -2.85 12.84
N LEU A 234 32.51 -4.02 12.57
CA LEU A 234 32.33 -5.10 13.55
C LEU A 234 33.17 -6.32 13.19
N SER A 235 34.13 -6.68 14.03
CA SER A 235 34.79 -7.99 13.94
C SER A 235 33.84 -9.13 14.35
N LEU A 236 34.15 -10.37 13.96
CA LEU A 236 33.35 -11.55 14.33
C LEU A 236 33.07 -11.65 15.84
N GLN A 237 34.03 -11.31 16.70
CA GLN A 237 33.85 -11.36 18.15
C GLN A 237 32.91 -10.27 18.67
N GLU A 238 32.98 -9.06 18.10
CA GLU A 238 32.10 -7.95 18.44
C GLU A 238 30.69 -8.19 17.91
N PHE A 239 30.59 -8.70 16.68
CA PHE A 239 29.35 -9.16 16.08
C PHE A 239 28.68 -10.21 16.97
N LYS A 240 29.39 -11.25 17.43
CA LYS A 240 28.84 -12.26 18.36
C LYS A 240 28.33 -11.68 19.67
N ARG A 241 28.94 -10.61 20.19
CA ARG A 241 28.48 -9.92 21.40
C ARG A 241 27.22 -9.08 21.15
N VAL A 242 27.19 -8.36 20.03
CA VAL A 242 26.04 -7.54 19.62
C VAL A 242 24.84 -8.42 19.23
N SER A 243 25.09 -9.49 18.47
CA SER A 243 24.08 -10.43 17.98
C SER A 243 23.74 -11.54 18.99
N GLY A 244 24.56 -11.78 20.01
CA GLY A 244 24.34 -12.81 21.03
C GLY A 244 23.03 -12.62 21.78
N GLY A 245 22.72 -11.39 22.20
CA GLY A 245 21.42 -11.04 22.80
C GLY A 245 20.28 -10.81 21.80
N VAL A 246 20.55 -10.96 20.49
CA VAL A 246 19.56 -10.87 19.40
C VAL A 246 19.12 -12.27 18.98
N LEU A 247 20.06 -13.22 18.94
CA LEU A 247 19.86 -14.60 18.51
C LEU A 247 19.47 -15.54 19.67
N GLN A 248 19.72 -15.17 20.93
CA GLN A 248 19.13 -15.88 22.09
C GLN A 248 17.60 -15.77 22.14
N TYR A 249 17.03 -14.76 21.48
CA TYR A 249 15.58 -14.64 21.25
C TYR A 249 15.08 -15.50 20.08
N SER A 250 15.99 -16.11 19.31
CA SER A 250 15.68 -17.03 18.22
C SER A 250 16.05 -18.49 18.54
N GLY A 251 16.79 -18.76 19.63
CA GLY A 251 17.47 -20.06 19.81
C GLY A 251 17.27 -20.82 21.12
N ALA A 252 16.53 -20.31 22.11
CA ALA A 252 16.32 -21.04 23.36
C ALA A 252 14.84 -21.40 23.58
N GLY A 253 14.47 -22.60 23.13
CA GLY A 253 13.31 -23.30 23.65
C GLY A 253 13.54 -23.64 25.12
N GLN A 254 13.03 -22.80 26.02
CA GLN A 254 12.79 -23.19 27.41
C GLN A 254 11.64 -22.36 27.99
N GLY A 255 10.49 -23.05 28.09
CA GLY A 255 9.52 -22.98 29.19
C GLY A 255 9.15 -21.62 29.77
N LEU A 256 7.86 -21.32 29.65
CA LEU A 256 7.06 -20.30 30.36
C LEU A 256 7.03 -18.94 29.62
N ASP A 257 5.85 -18.63 29.07
CA ASP A 257 5.43 -17.42 28.36
C ASP A 257 5.93 -17.21 26.91
N GLY A 258 5.64 -18.18 26.03
CA GLY A 258 6.00 -18.18 24.61
C GLY A 258 5.00 -17.49 23.67
N ASN A 259 5.05 -16.15 23.56
CA ASN A 259 4.45 -15.41 22.43
C ASN A 259 5.51 -15.10 21.37
N ALA A 260 5.84 -16.07 20.52
CA ALA A 260 6.38 -15.76 19.19
C ALA A 260 5.28 -14.97 18.44
N LYS A 261 5.51 -13.68 18.15
CA LYS A 261 4.48 -12.74 17.68
C LYS A 261 4.01 -13.11 16.27
N VAL A 262 2.89 -13.84 16.20
CA VAL A 262 2.20 -14.21 14.96
C VAL A 262 1.81 -12.94 14.19
N ARG A 263 2.44 -12.70 13.03
CA ARG A 263 2.24 -11.46 12.23
C ARG A 263 0.83 -11.30 11.66
N GLN A 264 0.21 -12.44 11.36
CA GLN A 264 -1.15 -12.51 10.85
C GLN A 264 -1.82 -13.73 11.44
N ARG A 265 -3.03 -13.55 11.96
CA ARG A 265 -3.87 -14.61 12.50
C ARG A 265 -5.20 -14.59 11.78
N SER A 266 -5.30 -15.36 10.70
CA SER A 266 -6.51 -15.47 9.90
C SER A 266 -6.61 -16.84 9.22
N THR A 267 -7.71 -17.05 8.51
CA THR A 267 -7.82 -18.12 7.51
C THR A 267 -8.21 -17.49 6.18
N HIS A 268 -7.76 -18.04 5.06
CA HIS A 268 -8.02 -17.45 3.75
C HIS A 268 -8.24 -18.51 2.67
N THR A 269 -8.80 -18.08 1.55
CA THR A 269 -8.90 -18.86 0.31
C THR A 269 -8.95 -17.91 -0.88
N ARG A 270 -8.80 -18.43 -2.09
CA ARG A 270 -8.80 -17.61 -3.31
C ARG A 270 -9.95 -17.98 -4.23
N LEU A 271 -10.73 -17.01 -4.67
CA LEU A 271 -11.84 -17.18 -5.61
C LEU A 271 -11.48 -16.58 -6.97
N TYR A 272 -11.47 -17.41 -8.00
CA TYR A 272 -11.25 -16.95 -9.37
C TYR A 272 -12.42 -16.07 -9.82
N LEU A 273 -12.12 -14.96 -10.51
CA LEU A 273 -13.11 -13.98 -10.95
C LEU A 273 -13.42 -14.04 -12.47
N GLY A 274 -12.71 -14.89 -13.21
CA GLY A 274 -12.81 -14.97 -14.67
C GLY A 274 -13.96 -15.83 -15.19
N GLU A 275 -13.85 -16.27 -16.44
CA GLU A 275 -14.88 -17.09 -17.08
C GLU A 275 -15.07 -18.46 -16.42
N GLY A 276 -16.27 -19.03 -16.52
CA GLY A 276 -16.64 -20.29 -15.83
C GLY A 276 -16.95 -20.17 -14.32
N THR A 277 -16.84 -18.98 -13.74
CA THR A 277 -17.11 -18.74 -12.30
C THR A 277 -18.57 -18.35 -12.04
N HIS A 278 -18.97 -18.32 -10.77
CA HIS A 278 -20.30 -17.85 -10.35
C HIS A 278 -20.54 -16.41 -10.83
N HIS A 279 -21.75 -16.12 -11.34
CA HIS A 279 -22.08 -14.82 -11.96
C HIS A 279 -21.78 -13.60 -11.07
N LEU A 280 -21.91 -13.76 -9.75
CA LEU A 280 -21.55 -12.72 -8.77
C LEU A 280 -20.06 -12.35 -8.81
N LEU A 281 -19.16 -13.33 -8.94
CA LEU A 281 -17.72 -13.08 -8.98
C LEU A 281 -17.34 -12.28 -10.24
N LYS A 282 -17.96 -12.62 -11.37
CA LYS A 282 -17.86 -11.81 -12.61
C LYS A 282 -18.44 -10.41 -12.42
N SER A 283 -19.56 -10.28 -11.69
CA SER A 283 -20.17 -8.97 -11.37
C SER A 283 -19.24 -8.10 -10.53
N ILE A 284 -18.56 -8.68 -9.52
CA ILE A 284 -17.53 -8.00 -8.71
C ILE A 284 -16.40 -7.48 -9.60
N ARG A 285 -15.83 -8.35 -10.45
CA ARG A 285 -14.80 -7.98 -11.43
C ARG A 285 -15.24 -6.79 -12.29
N ASN A 286 -16.44 -6.87 -12.87
CA ASN A 286 -17.00 -5.82 -13.71
C ASN A 286 -17.20 -4.49 -12.96
N ARG A 287 -17.61 -4.53 -11.67
CA ARG A 287 -17.71 -3.33 -10.83
C ARG A 287 -16.32 -2.73 -10.56
N VAL A 288 -15.31 -3.56 -10.32
CA VAL A 288 -13.90 -3.13 -10.18
C VAL A 288 -13.40 -2.46 -11.46
N THR A 289 -13.63 -3.06 -12.64
CA THR A 289 -13.31 -2.45 -13.94
C THR A 289 -14.01 -1.10 -14.12
N ARG A 290 -15.31 -1.00 -13.81
CA ARG A 290 -16.09 0.24 -13.95
C ARG A 290 -15.63 1.34 -13.00
N VAL A 291 -15.35 1.02 -11.74
CA VAL A 291 -14.96 2.02 -10.74
C VAL A 291 -13.55 2.54 -11.00
N THR A 292 -12.61 1.65 -11.33
CA THR A 292 -11.21 2.01 -11.59
C THR A 292 -11.03 2.64 -12.96
N ARG A 293 -11.96 2.40 -13.89
CA ARG A 293 -11.89 2.77 -15.31
C ARG A 293 -10.70 2.13 -16.04
N LEU A 294 -10.07 1.11 -15.44
CA LEU A 294 -8.99 0.38 -16.07
C LEU A 294 -9.53 -0.51 -17.19
N PRO A 295 -8.73 -0.79 -18.24
CA PRO A 295 -9.05 -1.79 -19.25
C PRO A 295 -9.40 -3.13 -18.61
N SER A 296 -10.45 -3.79 -19.11
CA SER A 296 -10.86 -5.10 -18.60
C SER A 296 -9.72 -6.11 -18.66
N SER A 297 -8.91 -6.07 -19.72
CA SER A 297 -7.74 -6.95 -19.87
C SER A 297 -6.73 -6.86 -18.72
N LEU A 298 -6.54 -5.69 -18.08
CA LEU A 298 -5.69 -5.60 -16.90
C LEU A 298 -6.34 -6.27 -15.68
N VAL A 299 -7.62 -6.00 -15.46
CA VAL A 299 -8.38 -6.55 -14.33
C VAL A 299 -8.56 -8.07 -14.46
N ASP A 300 -8.78 -8.57 -15.69
CA ASP A 300 -9.00 -9.98 -16.01
C ASP A 300 -7.74 -10.84 -15.78
N LEU A 301 -6.56 -10.26 -16.00
CA LEU A 301 -5.26 -10.92 -15.86
C LEU A 301 -4.65 -10.78 -14.46
N SER A 302 -5.35 -10.12 -13.55
CA SER A 302 -4.89 -9.91 -12.18
C SER A 302 -5.15 -11.14 -11.30
N GLU A 303 -4.59 -11.11 -10.09
CA GLU A 303 -4.74 -12.16 -9.09
C GLU A 303 -6.22 -12.52 -8.81
N PRO A 304 -6.52 -13.79 -8.51
CA PRO A 304 -7.83 -14.17 -7.96
C PRO A 304 -8.16 -13.38 -6.68
N MET A 305 -9.44 -13.18 -6.40
CA MET A 305 -9.87 -12.50 -5.17
C MET A 305 -9.49 -13.33 -3.94
N GLU A 306 -8.79 -12.74 -2.99
CA GLU A 306 -8.46 -13.39 -1.72
C GLU A 306 -9.55 -13.10 -0.68
N VAL A 307 -10.21 -14.15 -0.22
CA VAL A 307 -11.22 -14.05 0.84
C VAL A 307 -10.59 -14.46 2.15
N VAL A 308 -10.60 -13.56 3.14
CA VAL A 308 -9.96 -13.73 4.44
C VAL A 308 -11.02 -13.70 5.54
N ARG A 309 -10.90 -14.62 6.49
CA ARG A 309 -11.70 -14.72 7.71
C ARG A 309 -10.81 -14.52 8.93
N TYR A 310 -11.18 -13.54 9.74
CA TYR A 310 -10.61 -13.27 11.05
C TYR A 310 -11.62 -13.70 12.12
N ASP A 311 -11.27 -14.71 12.90
CA ASP A 311 -11.99 -15.05 14.13
C ASP A 311 -11.63 -14.05 15.24
N GLN A 312 -12.27 -14.17 16.40
CA GLN A 312 -11.95 -13.35 17.56
C GLN A 312 -10.45 -13.44 17.93
N GLY A 313 -9.80 -12.29 18.08
CA GLY A 313 -8.35 -12.15 18.27
C GLY A 313 -7.54 -12.20 16.97
N GLY A 314 -8.17 -12.56 15.84
CA GLY A 314 -7.56 -12.52 14.51
C GLY A 314 -7.21 -11.10 14.09
N HIS A 315 -6.08 -10.96 13.41
CA HIS A 315 -5.52 -9.66 13.02
C HIS A 315 -4.50 -9.82 11.88
N SER A 316 -4.08 -8.69 11.30
CA SER A 316 -2.96 -8.61 10.36
C SER A 316 -2.15 -7.36 10.64
N HIS A 317 -0.86 -7.50 10.95
CA HIS A 317 0.03 -6.36 11.16
C HIS A 317 0.16 -5.48 9.92
N ALA A 318 0.58 -4.23 10.13
CA ALA A 318 0.77 -3.28 9.06
C ALA A 318 1.74 -3.80 7.98
N HIS A 319 1.35 -3.69 6.71
CA HIS A 319 2.13 -4.10 5.54
C HIS A 319 1.75 -3.30 4.30
N HIS A 320 2.56 -3.43 3.25
CA HIS A 320 2.23 -2.98 1.90
C HIS A 320 1.75 -4.17 1.09
N ASP A 321 0.81 -3.93 0.17
CA ASP A 321 0.32 -4.98 -0.73
C ASP A 321 1.30 -5.27 -1.85
N SER A 322 2.02 -4.25 -2.33
CA SER A 322 3.02 -4.36 -3.38
C SER A 322 4.43 -4.39 -2.77
N SER A 323 5.35 -5.10 -3.43
CA SER A 323 6.75 -5.17 -2.99
C SER A 323 7.50 -3.89 -3.34
N PRO A 324 8.54 -3.52 -2.57
CA PRO A 324 9.40 -2.40 -2.92
C PRO A 324 10.10 -2.68 -4.26
N PRO A 325 10.37 -1.63 -5.06
CA PRO A 325 11.04 -1.79 -6.35
C PRO A 325 12.46 -2.32 -6.14
N ASN A 326 12.78 -3.44 -6.78
CA ASN A 326 14.14 -3.98 -6.86
C ASN A 326 14.47 -4.21 -8.36
N PRO A 327 15.58 -3.64 -8.88
CA PRO A 327 15.95 -3.78 -10.29
C PRO A 327 16.16 -5.24 -10.74
N ASP A 328 16.54 -6.13 -9.82
CA ASP A 328 16.74 -7.56 -10.11
C ASP A 328 15.48 -8.40 -9.94
N SER A 329 14.36 -7.75 -9.59
CA SER A 329 13.07 -8.41 -9.37
C SER A 329 12.12 -8.25 -10.56
N SER A 330 11.24 -9.22 -10.73
CA SER A 330 10.20 -9.21 -11.76
C SER A 330 8.83 -9.42 -11.15
N CYS A 331 7.81 -8.76 -11.73
CA CYS A 331 6.44 -8.94 -11.28
C CYS A 331 5.98 -10.38 -11.54
N ALA A 332 5.49 -11.04 -10.50
CA ALA A 332 5.07 -12.45 -10.57
C ALA A 332 3.99 -12.69 -11.65
N HIS A 333 3.11 -11.71 -11.91
CA HIS A 333 2.04 -11.85 -12.90
C HIS A 333 2.51 -11.75 -14.35
N THR A 334 3.62 -11.06 -14.63
CA THR A 334 4.20 -10.93 -15.99
C THR A 334 5.39 -11.85 -16.24
N HIS A 335 5.88 -12.54 -15.20
CA HIS A 335 7.01 -13.43 -15.33
C HIS A 335 6.64 -14.70 -16.11
N LEU A 336 7.17 -14.83 -17.32
CA LEU A 336 6.84 -15.92 -18.25
C LEU A 336 7.59 -17.23 -17.96
N ALA A 337 8.68 -17.20 -17.18
CA ALA A 337 9.48 -18.38 -16.88
C ALA A 337 9.05 -19.05 -15.58
N ALA A 338 9.14 -20.38 -15.51
CA ALA A 338 8.78 -21.16 -14.31
C ALA A 338 9.83 -21.05 -13.17
N ASN A 339 10.93 -20.31 -13.37
CA ASN A 339 11.94 -20.10 -12.35
C ASN A 339 11.47 -19.04 -11.34
N HIS A 340 11.48 -19.38 -10.06
CA HIS A 340 10.93 -18.56 -8.97
C HIS A 340 11.91 -17.55 -8.35
N SER A 341 13.13 -17.41 -8.89
CA SER A 341 14.11 -16.47 -8.34
C SER A 341 13.70 -15.02 -8.60
N ASN A 342 13.59 -14.23 -7.53
CA ASN A 342 13.36 -12.78 -7.52
C ASN A 342 11.99 -12.31 -8.08
N GLN A 343 10.93 -13.08 -7.86
CA GLN A 343 9.57 -12.63 -8.19
C GLN A 343 8.96 -11.80 -7.06
N VAL A 344 8.26 -10.72 -7.42
CA VAL A 344 7.63 -9.79 -6.47
C VAL A 344 6.17 -9.52 -6.81
N ALA A 345 5.39 -9.11 -5.81
CA ALA A 345 4.00 -8.71 -6.02
C ALA A 345 3.98 -7.26 -6.55
N CYS A 346 3.38 -7.07 -7.74
CA CYS A 346 3.21 -5.75 -8.35
C CYS A 346 1.72 -5.42 -8.41
N ARG A 347 1.20 -4.85 -7.33
CA ARG A 347 -0.24 -4.58 -7.17
C ARG A 347 -0.47 -3.08 -7.25
N TYR A 348 -0.92 -2.58 -8.39
CA TYR A 348 -1.11 -1.15 -8.62
C TYR A 348 -2.15 -0.53 -7.67
N LEU A 349 -3.26 -1.25 -7.47
CA LEU A 349 -4.31 -0.85 -6.54
C LEU A 349 -4.94 -2.06 -5.87
N THR A 350 -5.61 -1.79 -4.74
CA THR A 350 -6.34 -2.78 -3.96
C THR A 350 -7.78 -2.33 -3.80
N VAL A 351 -8.70 -3.27 -4.01
CA VAL A 351 -10.12 -3.13 -3.67
C VAL A 351 -10.45 -4.13 -2.56
N LEU A 352 -10.61 -3.63 -1.33
CA LEU A 352 -10.99 -4.44 -0.16
C LEU A 352 -12.50 -4.38 0.04
N LEU A 353 -13.15 -5.54 0.07
CA LEU A 353 -14.58 -5.68 0.31
C LEU A 353 -14.82 -6.14 1.74
N TYR A 354 -15.62 -5.41 2.52
CA TYR A 354 -16.14 -5.92 3.79
C TYR A 354 -17.33 -6.84 3.53
N LEU A 355 -17.17 -8.14 3.78
CA LEU A 355 -18.19 -9.14 3.50
C LEU A 355 -19.19 -9.31 4.66
N ASN A 356 -18.84 -8.82 5.85
CA ASN A 356 -19.76 -8.70 6.97
C ASN A 356 -19.43 -7.45 7.80
N THR A 357 -20.36 -7.08 8.68
CA THR A 357 -20.12 -6.08 9.72
C THR A 357 -19.51 -6.78 10.93
N ALA A 358 -18.36 -6.32 11.41
CA ALA A 358 -17.78 -6.88 12.64
C ALA A 358 -18.47 -6.30 13.88
N ASP A 359 -18.71 -7.14 14.89
CA ASP A 359 -19.42 -6.74 16.11
C ASP A 359 -18.56 -5.85 17.01
N GLY A 360 -17.23 -6.01 16.97
CA GLY A 360 -16.27 -5.22 17.72
C GLY A 360 -14.83 -5.42 17.22
N GLY A 361 -14.08 -4.32 17.14
CA GLY A 361 -12.74 -4.31 16.55
C GLY A 361 -12.76 -4.59 15.05
N GLY A 362 -11.64 -5.10 14.52
CA GLY A 362 -11.54 -5.48 13.11
C GLY A 362 -11.51 -4.32 12.13
N GLU A 363 -11.23 -3.09 12.57
CA GLU A 363 -11.00 -1.96 11.68
C GLU A 363 -9.83 -2.22 10.73
N THR A 364 -9.90 -1.70 9.50
CA THR A 364 -8.71 -1.58 8.65
C THR A 364 -8.04 -0.25 8.98
N SER A 365 -6.82 -0.32 9.49
CA SER A 365 -6.04 0.83 9.94
C SER A 365 -5.02 1.21 8.88
N PHE A 366 -4.93 2.50 8.55
CA PHE A 366 -3.88 3.12 7.76
C PHE A 366 -3.07 4.00 8.70
N PRO A 367 -1.96 3.49 9.28
CA PRO A 367 -1.36 4.14 10.43
C PRO A 367 -0.80 5.53 10.15
N VAL A 368 -0.34 5.74 8.92
CA VAL A 368 0.33 6.96 8.47
C VAL A 368 -0.53 7.80 7.53
N ALA A 369 -1.84 7.51 7.41
CA ALA A 369 -2.71 8.23 6.48
C ALA A 369 -2.68 9.74 6.69
N ASP A 370 -2.50 10.48 5.59
CA ASP A 370 -2.38 11.94 5.48
C ASP A 370 -1.35 12.59 6.41
N ASN A 371 -0.39 11.81 6.94
CA ASN A 371 0.71 12.38 7.74
C ASN A 371 1.50 13.42 6.93
N ARG A 372 2.04 14.42 7.62
CA ARG A 372 2.83 15.48 6.97
C ARG A 372 4.11 14.92 6.35
N THR A 373 4.82 14.09 7.10
CA THR A 373 6.06 13.41 6.73
C THR A 373 5.91 11.90 6.98
N TYR A 374 6.60 11.10 6.18
CA TYR A 374 6.82 9.70 6.49
C TYR A 374 8.16 9.62 7.23
N GLU A 375 8.10 9.56 8.56
CA GLU A 375 9.29 9.46 9.41
C GLU A 375 9.32 8.06 10.04
N GLU A 376 10.11 7.16 9.44
CA GLU A 376 10.23 5.76 9.88
C GLU A 376 10.64 5.62 11.36
N GLU A 377 11.33 6.63 11.88
CA GLU A 377 11.73 6.77 13.28
C GLU A 377 10.56 7.01 14.24
N VAL A 378 9.54 7.76 13.80
CA VAL A 378 8.28 8.02 14.53
C VAL A 378 7.31 6.84 14.38
N LEU A 379 7.43 6.08 13.27
CA LEU A 379 6.63 4.87 13.05
C LEU A 379 6.90 3.76 14.09
N GLY A 380 8.04 3.75 14.79
CA GLY A 380 8.30 2.87 15.94
C GLY A 380 7.71 1.44 15.83
N ASP A 381 7.12 0.95 16.92
CA ASP A 381 6.43 -0.35 16.99
C ASP A 381 4.99 -0.29 16.43
N LEU A 382 4.75 0.47 15.35
CA LEU A 382 3.45 0.46 14.67
C LEU A 382 3.15 -0.92 14.10
N SER A 383 4.12 -1.81 13.86
CA SER A 383 3.78 -3.20 13.53
C SER A 383 2.96 -3.88 14.64
N GLN A 384 3.13 -3.54 15.93
CA GLN A 384 2.33 -4.07 17.04
C GLN A 384 1.21 -3.13 17.52
N GLN A 385 1.37 -1.81 17.38
CA GLN A 385 0.40 -0.79 17.84
C GLN A 385 -0.30 -0.04 16.68
N TYR A 386 -0.23 -0.55 15.44
CA TYR A 386 -0.85 0.00 14.21
C TYR A 386 -2.33 0.28 14.36
N CYS A 387 -3.03 -0.50 15.18
CA CYS A 387 -4.44 -0.30 15.39
C CYS A 387 -4.69 0.92 16.28
N ASP A 388 -4.13 0.98 17.49
CA ASP A 388 -4.47 2.02 18.46
C ASP A 388 -3.99 3.41 18.03
N LYS A 389 -2.78 3.47 17.47
CA LYS A 389 -2.12 4.71 17.03
C LYS A 389 -2.37 5.05 15.57
N GLY A 390 -3.23 4.31 14.87
CA GLY A 390 -3.45 4.55 13.46
C GLY A 390 -4.20 5.85 13.18
N ASN A 391 -3.67 6.67 12.27
CA ASN A 391 -4.26 7.94 11.88
C ASN A 391 -5.68 7.82 11.32
N LEU A 392 -5.90 6.81 10.47
CA LEU A 392 -7.19 6.52 9.87
C LEU A 392 -7.57 5.07 10.16
N LYS A 393 -8.78 4.86 10.68
CA LYS A 393 -9.35 3.53 10.93
C LYS A 393 -10.71 3.47 10.27
N VAL A 394 -10.90 2.46 9.44
CA VAL A 394 -12.16 2.25 8.73
C VAL A 394 -12.87 1.05 9.34
N LYS A 395 -14.09 1.28 9.80
CA LYS A 395 -14.89 0.23 10.46
C LYS A 395 -15.48 -0.70 9.39
N PRO A 396 -15.39 -2.03 9.56
CA PRO A 396 -16.00 -2.99 8.64
C PRO A 396 -17.53 -2.88 8.69
N VAL A 397 -18.13 -2.54 7.55
CA VAL A 397 -19.57 -2.51 7.35
C VAL A 397 -19.89 -3.35 6.11
N ALA A 398 -20.74 -4.36 6.28
CA ALA A 398 -21.10 -5.31 5.21
C ALA A 398 -21.46 -4.58 3.90
N GLY A 399 -20.87 -5.04 2.81
CA GLY A 399 -21.11 -4.52 1.47
C GLY A 399 -20.33 -3.26 1.11
N THR A 400 -19.56 -2.68 2.03
CA THR A 400 -18.70 -1.52 1.76
C THR A 400 -17.39 -1.96 1.11
N ALA A 401 -16.95 -1.23 0.08
CA ALA A 401 -15.64 -1.41 -0.53
C ALA A 401 -14.71 -0.25 -0.17
N LEU A 402 -13.44 -0.55 0.09
CA LEU A 402 -12.34 0.40 0.11
C LEU A 402 -11.51 0.24 -1.15
N LEU A 403 -11.07 1.34 -1.73
CA LEU A 403 -10.20 1.35 -2.90
C LEU A 403 -9.04 2.28 -2.63
N TRP A 404 -7.80 1.78 -2.71
CA TRP A 404 -6.61 2.64 -2.68
C TRP A 404 -5.57 2.21 -3.69
N TYR A 405 -4.71 3.14 -4.04
CA TYR A 405 -3.56 2.90 -4.90
C TYR A 405 -2.34 2.58 -4.03
N ASN A 406 -1.60 1.53 -4.36
CA ASN A 406 -0.37 1.15 -3.66
C ASN A 406 0.85 1.87 -4.23
N HIS A 407 0.74 2.45 -5.41
CA HIS A 407 1.81 3.17 -6.09
C HIS A 407 1.39 4.61 -6.39
N LEU A 408 2.38 5.50 -6.40
CA LEU A 408 2.29 6.85 -6.96
C LEU A 408 2.19 6.78 -8.49
N SER A 409 1.89 7.91 -9.13
CA SER A 409 2.05 8.04 -10.59
C SER A 409 3.49 8.45 -10.89
N ASP A 410 4.04 7.94 -11.98
CA ASP A 410 5.34 8.35 -12.52
C ASP A 410 5.33 9.76 -13.16
N GLY A 411 4.16 10.40 -13.24
CA GLY A 411 3.96 11.70 -13.91
C GLY A 411 3.70 11.62 -15.41
N ASN A 412 3.91 10.46 -16.05
CA ASN A 412 3.65 10.22 -17.47
C ASN A 412 2.40 9.35 -17.72
N GLY A 413 1.67 9.01 -16.66
CA GLY A 413 0.45 8.22 -16.73
C GLY A 413 0.69 6.71 -16.57
N TRP A 414 1.82 6.30 -16.00
CA TRP A 414 2.11 4.92 -15.63
C TRP A 414 2.33 4.76 -14.11
N VAL A 415 2.68 3.54 -13.70
CA VAL A 415 2.99 3.17 -12.31
C VAL A 415 4.32 3.80 -11.90
N GLY A 416 4.32 4.57 -10.81
CA GLY A 416 5.52 5.11 -10.18
C GLY A 416 5.99 4.29 -8.98
N GLU A 417 6.68 4.96 -8.07
CA GLU A 417 7.20 4.37 -6.83
C GLU A 417 6.07 3.85 -5.92
N LEU A 418 6.43 2.93 -5.02
CA LEU A 418 5.53 2.45 -3.97
C LEU A 418 5.10 3.65 -3.10
N ASP A 419 3.79 3.80 -2.86
CA ASP A 419 3.28 4.81 -1.95
C ASP A 419 3.46 4.31 -0.51
N GLU A 420 4.46 4.83 0.20
CA GLU A 420 4.74 4.48 1.61
C GLU A 420 3.54 4.75 2.55
N PHE A 421 2.63 5.65 2.15
CA PHE A 421 1.42 5.92 2.93
C PHE A 421 0.37 4.81 2.78
N SER A 422 0.51 3.92 1.80
CA SER A 422 -0.35 2.74 1.61
C SER A 422 -0.19 1.65 2.68
N LEU A 423 0.70 1.87 3.65
CA LEU A 423 0.87 0.99 4.80
C LEU A 423 -0.45 0.81 5.53
N HIS A 424 -0.92 -0.43 5.63
CA HIS A 424 -2.20 -0.74 6.24
C HIS A 424 -2.19 -2.11 6.93
N GLY A 425 -3.11 -2.30 7.88
CA GLY A 425 -3.28 -3.57 8.58
C GLY A 425 -4.69 -3.73 9.12
N ASP A 426 -5.03 -4.95 9.52
CA ASP A 426 -6.34 -5.27 10.09
C ASP A 426 -6.23 -5.40 11.61
N CYS A 427 -6.89 -4.48 12.32
CA CYS A 427 -7.00 -4.48 13.77
C CYS A 427 -7.55 -5.81 14.31
N SER A 428 -7.20 -6.12 15.56
CA SER A 428 -7.72 -7.32 16.21
C SER A 428 -9.24 -7.29 16.33
N VAL A 429 -9.88 -8.40 15.98
CA VAL A 429 -11.33 -8.58 16.18
C VAL A 429 -11.59 -8.85 17.66
N THR A 430 -12.22 -7.91 18.36
CA THR A 430 -12.48 -8.04 19.80
C THR A 430 -13.76 -8.83 20.08
N ARG A 431 -14.74 -8.78 19.17
CA ARG A 431 -16.02 -9.51 19.27
C ARG A 431 -16.54 -9.92 17.90
N GLY A 432 -17.08 -11.13 17.83
CA GLY A 432 -17.63 -11.69 16.60
C GLY A 432 -16.52 -12.18 15.66
N LEU A 433 -16.73 -11.98 14.37
CA LEU A 433 -15.81 -12.37 13.32
C LEU A 433 -15.85 -11.33 12.18
N LYS A 434 -14.77 -11.25 11.41
CA LYS A 434 -14.65 -10.37 10.25
C LYS A 434 -14.30 -11.17 9.02
N TRP A 435 -14.97 -10.89 7.92
CA TRP A 435 -14.66 -11.39 6.59
C TRP A 435 -14.36 -10.25 5.64
N THR A 436 -13.28 -10.41 4.88
CA THR A 436 -12.88 -9.49 3.82
C THR A 436 -12.67 -10.22 2.51
N GLY A 437 -12.81 -9.51 1.39
CA GLY A 437 -12.42 -9.98 0.06
C GLY A 437 -11.52 -8.94 -0.61
N SER A 438 -10.26 -9.26 -0.83
CA SER A 438 -9.28 -8.39 -1.50
C SER A 438 -9.22 -8.72 -2.99
N VAL A 439 -9.44 -7.71 -3.85
CA VAL A 439 -9.19 -7.78 -5.28
C VAL A 439 -8.02 -6.85 -5.59
N TRP A 440 -6.91 -7.44 -6.03
CA TRP A 440 -5.75 -6.68 -6.48
C TRP A 440 -5.79 -6.51 -7.98
N VAL A 441 -5.35 -5.34 -8.48
CA VAL A 441 -5.11 -5.15 -9.91
C VAL A 441 -3.61 -5.04 -10.14
N ASN A 442 -3.08 -5.98 -10.91
CA ASN A 442 -1.65 -6.09 -11.17
C ASN A 442 -1.25 -5.28 -12.40
N VAL A 443 -0.21 -4.46 -12.25
CA VAL A 443 0.39 -3.72 -13.35
C VAL A 443 1.89 -3.74 -13.15
N ASP A 444 2.61 -4.15 -14.19
CA ASP A 444 4.07 -4.10 -14.19
C ASP A 444 4.55 -2.64 -14.30
N PRO A 445 5.44 -2.17 -13.42
CA PRO A 445 6.09 -0.87 -13.59
C PRO A 445 6.84 -0.74 -14.92
N ASP A 446 7.33 -1.86 -15.49
CA ASP A 446 7.87 -1.92 -16.85
C ASP A 446 6.73 -2.04 -17.87
N GLN A 447 6.35 -0.90 -18.47
CA GLN A 447 5.26 -0.82 -19.45
C GLN A 447 5.45 -1.79 -20.63
N GLN A 448 6.68 -1.94 -21.14
CA GLN A 448 6.94 -2.83 -22.28
C GLN A 448 6.70 -4.29 -21.90
N ARG A 449 7.06 -4.67 -20.66
CA ARG A 449 6.81 -6.01 -20.13
C ARG A 449 5.32 -6.27 -19.94
N GLN A 450 4.59 -5.30 -19.39
CA GLN A 450 3.12 -5.38 -19.25
C GLN A 450 2.45 -5.58 -20.61
N GLU A 451 2.78 -4.74 -21.60
CA GLU A 451 2.19 -4.81 -22.93
C GLU A 451 2.53 -6.13 -23.64
N ARG A 452 3.79 -6.57 -23.55
CA ARG A 452 4.21 -7.86 -24.10
C ARG A 452 3.42 -9.01 -23.47
N TYR A 453 3.27 -9.01 -22.15
CA TYR A 453 2.48 -10.03 -21.44
C TYR A 453 1.03 -10.03 -21.94
N GLN A 454 0.38 -8.85 -21.99
CA GLN A 454 -1.00 -8.72 -22.47
C GLN A 454 -1.17 -9.21 -23.91
N ARG A 455 -0.24 -8.88 -24.82
CA ARG A 455 -0.26 -9.36 -26.21
C ARG A 455 -0.12 -10.88 -26.30
N LEU A 456 0.70 -11.49 -25.45
CA LEU A 456 0.90 -12.94 -25.42
C LEU A 456 -0.34 -13.69 -24.90
N VAL A 457 -0.93 -13.23 -23.80
CA VAL A 457 -2.08 -13.92 -23.17
C VAL A 457 -3.41 -13.65 -23.87
N SER A 458 -3.51 -12.56 -24.63
CA SER A 458 -4.67 -12.29 -25.51
C SER A 458 -4.60 -13.02 -26.85
N TRP A 459 -3.46 -13.64 -27.19
CA TRP A 459 -3.29 -14.33 -28.46
C TRP A 459 -3.97 -15.70 -28.43
N HIS A 460 -5.15 -15.79 -29.04
CA HIS A 460 -5.87 -17.05 -29.27
C HIS A 460 -5.63 -17.56 -30.71
N PRO A 461 -4.98 -18.72 -30.91
CA PRO A 461 -4.79 -19.29 -32.26
C PRO A 461 -6.10 -19.71 -32.95
N GLU A 462 -7.18 -19.94 -32.18
CA GLU A 462 -8.39 -20.61 -32.69
C GLU A 462 -9.39 -19.70 -33.44
N GLU A 463 -9.27 -18.38 -33.37
CA GLU A 463 -10.23 -17.46 -34.03
C GLU A 463 -9.89 -17.12 -35.49
N GLN A 464 -8.70 -17.49 -36.00
CA GLN A 464 -8.36 -17.28 -37.42
C GLN A 464 -8.80 -18.44 -38.33
N GLY A 465 -9.38 -19.51 -37.78
CA GLY A 465 -9.81 -20.69 -38.53
C GLY A 465 -11.24 -20.66 -39.09
N LYS A 466 -12.10 -19.73 -38.65
CA LYS A 466 -13.45 -19.60 -39.20
C LYS A 466 -13.48 -18.56 -40.31
N ARG A 467 -13.15 -18.99 -41.53
CA ARG A 467 -13.62 -18.29 -42.74
C ARG A 467 -15.16 -18.24 -42.68
N PRO A 468 -15.79 -17.10 -42.95
CA PRO A 468 -17.21 -17.07 -43.23
C PRO A 468 -17.39 -17.73 -44.60
N GLU A 469 -17.93 -18.94 -44.63
CA GLU A 469 -18.54 -19.43 -45.86
C GLU A 469 -19.75 -18.56 -46.13
N HIS A 470 -19.56 -17.64 -47.09
CA HIS A 470 -20.62 -16.95 -47.78
C HIS A 470 -21.63 -17.99 -48.28
N GLY A 471 -22.90 -17.77 -47.95
CA GLY A 471 -23.99 -18.53 -48.54
C GLY A 471 -24.02 -18.32 -50.05
N ASP A 472 -24.37 -19.38 -50.76
CA ASP A 472 -25.05 -19.28 -52.03
C ASP A 472 -26.44 -19.92 -51.92
N LEU A 473 -27.39 -19.07 -52.28
CA LEU A 473 -28.78 -19.32 -52.63
C LEU A 473 -28.90 -20.59 -53.49
N HIS A 474 -29.89 -21.44 -53.21
CA HIS A 474 -30.72 -22.00 -54.28
C HIS A 474 -32.14 -22.27 -53.80
N GLN A 475 -33.06 -21.78 -54.62
CA GLN A 475 -34.52 -21.84 -54.58
C GLN A 475 -35.10 -23.26 -54.71
N ASP A 476 -36.40 -23.33 -54.38
CA ASP A 476 -37.43 -24.28 -54.83
C ASP A 476 -37.51 -25.67 -54.17
N LEU A 477 -38.42 -25.81 -53.19
CA LEU A 477 -39.74 -26.46 -53.33
C LEU A 477 -40.51 -26.50 -52.00
#